data_AF-A0A348VBH9-F1
#
_entry.id   AF-A0A348VBH9-F1
#
_cell.length_a   1.000
_cell.length_b   1.000
_cell.length_c   1.000
_cell.angle_alpha   90.00
_cell.angle_beta   90.00
_cell.angle_gamma   90.00
#
_symmetry.space_group_name_H-M   'P 1'
#
loop_
_entity.id
_entity.type
_entity.pdbx_description
1 polymer ?
#
loop_
_entity_poly.entity_id
_entity_poly.type
_entity_poly.pdbx_seq_one_letter_code
_entity_poly.pdbx_strand_id
1 'polypeptide(L)' 'SDSMNAIKWVAKKKCNTKLEQSERNKPLFELVVRAEMWLQNNSYQNPILKWETKQWGEIPADFGRK' A
#
# COMPACT_ATOMS: atom_id res chain seq x y z
N SER A 1 -8.30 3.48 2.40
CA SER A 1 -7.59 2.20 2.64
C SER A 1 -7.81 1.79 4.08
N ASP A 2 -8.02 0.52 4.37
CA ASP A 2 -8.14 -0.01 5.73
C ASP A 2 -6.78 -0.32 6.39
N SER A 3 -5.69 -0.32 5.62
CA SER A 3 -4.32 -0.60 6.09
C SER A 3 -3.56 0.67 6.51
N MET A 4 -3.36 0.87 7.82
CA MET A 4 -2.56 1.98 8.34
C MET A 4 -1.09 1.91 7.90
N ASN A 5 -0.54 0.71 7.72
CA ASN A 5 0.85 0.54 7.30
C ASN A 5 1.05 1.01 5.85
N ALA A 6 0.15 0.61 4.95
CA ALA A 6 0.21 1.02 3.55
C ALA A 6 0.04 2.54 3.40
N ILE A 7 -0.91 3.15 4.12
CA ILE A 7 -1.09 4.60 4.13
C ILE A 7 0.20 5.31 4.56
N LYS A 8 0.85 4.84 5.63
CA LYS A 8 2.14 5.38 6.10
C LYS A 8 3.25 5.22 5.07
N TRP A 9 3.31 4.11 4.35
CA TRP A 9 4.31 3.90 3.30
C TRP A 9 4.13 4.84 2.12
N VAL A 10 2.88 5.08 1.68
CA VAL A 10 2.61 6.03 0.59
C VAL A 10 2.93 7.46 1.03
N ALA A 11 2.58 7.85 2.26
CA ALA A 11 2.93 9.16 2.81
C ALA A 11 4.46 9.37 2.90
N LYS A 12 5.21 8.33 3.27
CA LYS A 12 6.68 8.34 3.30
C LYS A 12 7.32 8.11 1.92
N LYS A 13 6.52 7.81 0.90
CA LYS A 13 6.98 7.38 -0.44
C LYS A 13 8.01 6.24 -0.38
N LYS A 14 7.87 5.36 0.63
CA LYS A 14 8.79 4.26 0.91
C LYS A 14 8.06 3.07 1.55
N CYS A 15 8.14 1.92 0.90
CA CYS A 15 7.68 0.64 1.41
C CYS A 15 8.72 0.09 2.40
N ASN A 16 8.27 -0.28 3.60
CA ASN A 16 9.12 -0.84 4.66
C ASN A 16 8.71 -2.29 4.99
N THR A 17 8.68 -3.13 3.95
CA THR A 17 8.42 -4.56 4.11
C THR A 17 9.62 -5.27 4.74
N LYS A 18 9.36 -6.29 5.58
CA LYS A 18 10.37 -7.19 6.15
C LYS A 18 10.56 -8.47 5.32
N LEU A 19 9.85 -8.60 4.21
CA LEU A 19 9.93 -9.78 3.35
C LEU A 19 11.31 -9.82 2.69
N GLU A 20 11.97 -10.97 2.75
CA GLU A 20 13.23 -11.20 2.06
C GLU A 20 13.01 -11.37 0.54
N GLN A 21 13.90 -10.81 -0.26
CA GLN A 21 13.83 -10.96 -1.72
C GLN A 21 14.25 -12.37 -2.12
N SER A 22 13.48 -12.96 -3.03
CA SER A 22 13.74 -14.26 -3.64
C SER A 22 13.28 -14.25 -5.10
N GLU A 23 13.75 -15.20 -5.92
CA GLU A 23 13.35 -15.27 -7.33
C GLU A 23 11.83 -15.35 -7.53
N ARG A 24 11.10 -15.98 -6.60
CA ARG A 24 9.64 -16.08 -6.65
C ARG A 24 8.94 -14.74 -6.46
N ASN A 25 9.47 -13.85 -5.62
CA ASN A 25 8.83 -12.59 -5.26
C ASN A 25 9.49 -11.36 -5.92
N LYS A 26 10.55 -11.57 -6.71
CA LYS A 26 11.21 -10.52 -7.49
C LYS A 26 10.23 -9.64 -8.28
N PRO A 27 9.23 -10.18 -9.00
CA PRO A 27 8.26 -9.34 -9.71
C PRO A 27 7.46 -8.42 -8.78
N LEU A 28 7.19 -8.84 -7.54
CA LEU A 28 6.50 -8.00 -6.55
C LEU A 28 7.37 -6.83 -6.12
N PHE A 29 8.66 -7.07 -5.87
CA PHE A 29 9.61 -6.02 -5.49
C PHE A 29 9.82 -5.01 -6.63
N GLU A 30 9.87 -5.47 -7.89
CA GLU A 30 9.94 -4.58 -9.05
C GLU A 30 8.72 -3.64 -9.12
N LEU A 31 7.52 -4.14 -8.86
CA LEU A 31 6.31 -3.32 -8.78
C LEU A 31 6.37 -2.30 -7.64
N VAL A 32 6.88 -2.69 -6.47
CA VAL A 32 7.07 -1.78 -5.33
C VAL A 32 8.06 -0.68 -5.69
N VAL A 33 9.21 -1.02 -6.27
CA VAL A 33 10.22 -0.05 -6.69
C VAL A 33 9.64 0.93 -7.72
N ARG A 34 8.90 0.43 -8.71
CA ARG A 34 8.22 1.27 -9.70
C ARG A 34 7.22 2.23 -9.06
N ALA A 35 6.45 1.76 -8.07
CA ALA A 35 5.50 2.59 -7.33
C ALA A 35 6.22 3.67 -6.50
N GLU A 36 7.32 3.33 -5.83
CA GLU A 36 8.16 4.29 -5.10
C GLU A 36 8.69 5.36 -6.05
N MET A 37 9.26 4.98 -7.20
CA MET A 37 9.75 5.92 -8.21
C MET A 37 8.65 6.87 -8.68
N TRP A 38 7.44 6.36 -8.95
CA TRP A 38 6.32 7.20 -9.34
C TRP A 38 5.96 8.20 -8.24
N LEU A 39 5.87 7.75 -6.99
CA LEU A 39 5.55 8.63 -5.85
C LEU A 39 6.61 9.69 -5.62
N GLN A 40 7.89 9.38 -5.83
CA GLN A 40 8.99 10.36 -5.68
C GLN A 40 8.95 11.44 -6.77
N ASN A 41 8.65 11.05 -8.01
CA ASN A 41 8.73 11.92 -9.18
C ASN A 41 7.41 12.66 -9.50
N ASN A 42 6.31 12.33 -8.82
CA ASN A 42 5.00 12.92 -9.08
C ASN A 42 4.38 13.49 -7.80
N SER A 43 3.42 14.39 -7.98
CA SER A 43 2.54 14.87 -6.93
C SER A 43 1.13 14.35 -7.14
N TYR A 44 0.38 14.20 -6.06
CA TYR A 44 -1.04 13.82 -6.09
C TYR A 44 -1.77 14.66 -5.06
N GLN A 45 -3.00 15.07 -5.38
CA GLN A 45 -3.85 15.84 -4.47
C GLN A 45 -4.88 14.95 -3.75
N ASN A 46 -4.95 13.68 -4.15
CA ASN A 46 -5.92 12.73 -3.63
C ASN A 46 -5.64 12.43 -2.14
N PRO A 47 -6.57 12.73 -1.23
CA PRO A 47 -6.41 12.39 0.17
C PRO A 47 -6.47 10.87 0.36
N ILE A 48 -5.52 10.33 1.10
CA ILE A 48 -5.49 8.91 1.43
C ILE A 48 -6.09 8.73 2.83
N LEU A 49 -7.38 8.38 2.85
CA LEU A 49 -8.15 8.25 4.09
C LEU A 49 -8.09 6.82 4.65
N LYS A 50 -8.11 6.72 5.99
CA LYS A 50 -8.30 5.46 6.70
C LYS A 50 -9.78 5.05 6.65
N TRP A 51 -10.03 3.82 6.24
CA TRP A 51 -11.34 3.19 6.38
C TRP A 51 -11.48 2.67 7.81
N GLU A 52 -12.48 3.16 8.56
CA GLU A 52 -12.71 2.78 9.95
C GLU A 52 -13.49 1.47 10.05
N THR A 53 -12.81 0.34 9.79
CA THR A 53 -13.43 -1.01 9.74
C THR A 53 -14.29 -1.34 10.97
N LYS A 54 -13.89 -0.87 12.16
CA LYS A 54 -14.65 -1.10 13.41
C LYS A 54 -16.01 -0.39 13.40
N GLN A 55 -16.12 0.76 12.77
CA GLN A 55 -17.34 1.58 12.75
C GLN A 55 -18.19 1.30 11.50
N TRP A 56 -17.56 0.98 10.37
CA TRP A 56 -18.21 0.91 9.07
C TRP A 56 -18.29 -0.51 8.50
N GLY A 57 -17.77 -1.52 9.21
CA GLY A 57 -17.62 -2.87 8.70
C GLY A 57 -16.46 -2.99 7.70
N GLU A 58 -16.38 -4.14 7.03
CA GLU A 58 -15.35 -4.40 6.02
C GLU A 58 -15.41 -3.38 4.88
N ILE A 59 -14.23 -3.04 4.32
CA ILE A 59 -14.16 -2.10 3.22
C ILE A 59 -14.87 -2.68 1.99
N PRO A 60 -15.57 -1.88 1.16
CA PRO A 60 -16.26 -2.38 -0.03
C PRO A 60 -15.37 -3.11 -1.06
N ALA A 61 -14.05 -2.87 -0.99
CA ALA A 61 -13.05 -3.52 -1.83
C ALA A 61 -12.47 -4.81 -1.20
N ASP A 62 -13.00 -5.27 -0.06
CA ASP A 62 -12.60 -6.52 0.57
C ASP A 62 -13.00 -7.71 -0.33
N PHE A 63 -12.19 -8.76 -0.31
CA PHE A 63 -12.40 -9.93 -1.17
C PHE A 63 -13.40 -10.94 -0.58
N GLY A 64 -13.90 -10.73 0.64
CA GLY A 64 -14.84 -11.64 1.31
C GLY A 64 -14.25 -13.02 1.60
N ARG A 65 -12.93 -13.12 1.76
CA ARG A 65 -12.20 -14.39 1.95
C ARG A 65 -11.86 -14.69 3.42
N LYS A 66 -12.67 -14.19 4.35
CA LYS A 66 -12.50 -14.45 5.79
C LYS A 66 -13.38 -15.60 6.25
#